data_AF-A0A6A4I8L0-F1
#
_entry.id   AF-A0A6A4I8L0-F1
#
_cell.length_a   1.000
_cell.length_b   1.000
_cell.length_c   1.000
_cell.angle_alpha   90.00
_cell.angle_beta   90.00
_cell.angle_gamma   90.00
#
_symmetry.space_group_name_H-M   'P 1'
#
loop_
_entity.id
_entity.type
_entity.pdbx_description
1 polymer ?
#
loop_
_entity_poly.entity_id
_entity_poly.type
_entity_poly.pdbx_seq_one_letter_code
_entity_poly.pdbx_strand_id
1 'polypeptide(L)'
;MIFASDCAQLPPIGGERVSLYSRRKMEDVKTYSDHCAVIGKLLWHHVTYVVILCKNMRNTGESDMDVAFHQALENMRYKACTVGENKYKDEINRLGCIRFASDTQQELTVFFSDDTISPKAEKKKDSKSKNSKTSTINTISKDLQEVLWDLPPCAHDLHAPPALSLCHGMPVTSAEPG
;
A
#
# COMPACT_ATOMS: atom_id res chain seq x y z
N MET A 1 -30.44 -0.69 -16.19
CA MET A 1 -28.98 -0.48 -16.23
C MET A 1 -28.35 -1.50 -15.29
N ILE A 2 -27.36 -2.25 -15.74
CA ILE A 2 -26.66 -3.25 -14.93
C ILE A 2 -25.21 -2.79 -14.81
N PHE A 3 -24.72 -2.74 -13.59
CA PHE A 3 -23.33 -2.42 -13.29
C PHE A 3 -22.67 -3.66 -12.72
N ALA A 4 -21.47 -3.98 -13.20
CA ALA A 4 -20.65 -5.05 -12.69
C ALA A 4 -19.23 -4.52 -12.51
N SER A 5 -18.71 -4.61 -11.29
CA SER A 5 -17.35 -4.19 -10.95
C SER A 5 -16.91 -4.89 -9.66
N ASP A 6 -15.61 -4.80 -9.36
CA ASP A 6 -15.06 -5.17 -8.06
C ASP A 6 -14.66 -3.90 -7.29
N CYS A 7 -15.29 -3.71 -6.13
CA CYS A 7 -15.09 -2.54 -5.28
C CYS A 7 -13.69 -2.47 -4.62
N ALA A 8 -12.88 -3.53 -4.72
CA ALA A 8 -11.52 -3.57 -4.19
C ALA A 8 -10.43 -3.28 -5.24
N GLN A 9 -10.81 -2.83 -6.44
CA GLN A 9 -9.85 -2.43 -7.47
C GLN A 9 -9.22 -1.06 -7.17
N LEU A 10 -8.20 -0.72 -7.97
CA LEU A 10 -7.57 0.60 -7.94
C LEU A 10 -8.61 1.70 -8.12
N PRO A 11 -8.46 2.84 -7.42
CA PRO A 11 -9.33 3.97 -7.63
C PRO A 11 -9.23 4.46 -9.08
N PRO A 12 -10.29 5.09 -9.60
CA PRO A 12 -10.26 5.68 -10.95
C PRO A 12 -9.07 6.64 -11.10
N ILE A 13 -8.55 6.73 -12.32
CA ILE A 13 -7.45 7.63 -12.68
C ILE A 13 -7.84 9.07 -12.31
N GLY A 14 -7.13 9.65 -11.34
CA GLY A 14 -7.48 10.91 -10.68
C GLY A 14 -7.72 10.79 -9.16
N GLY A 15 -7.61 9.57 -8.62
CA GLY A 15 -7.60 9.30 -7.19
C GLY A 15 -8.95 9.47 -6.51
N GLU A 16 -8.94 9.65 -5.19
CA GLU A 16 -10.15 9.75 -4.39
C GLU A 16 -11.10 10.84 -4.89
N ARG A 17 -10.58 11.96 -5.42
CA ARG A 17 -11.36 13.08 -5.95
C ARG A 17 -12.41 12.65 -7.00
N VAL A 18 -12.10 11.69 -7.85
CA VAL A 18 -13.01 11.17 -8.88
C VAL A 18 -13.71 9.88 -8.47
N SER A 19 -13.41 9.35 -7.28
CA SER A 19 -14.10 8.18 -6.74
C SER A 19 -15.58 8.44 -6.53
N LEU A 20 -16.37 7.37 -6.65
CA LEU A 20 -17.80 7.37 -6.37
C LEU A 20 -18.11 7.85 -4.94
N TYR A 21 -17.27 7.46 -3.99
CA TYR A 21 -17.42 7.75 -2.57
C TYR A 21 -16.93 9.14 -2.16
N SER A 22 -16.34 9.92 -3.07
CA SER A 22 -15.85 11.25 -2.71
C SER A 22 -16.97 12.23 -2.37
N ARG A 23 -16.76 13.00 -1.30
CA ARG A 23 -17.68 14.01 -0.77
C ARG A 23 -17.64 15.34 -1.54
N ARG A 24 -17.35 15.32 -2.84
CA ARG A 24 -17.36 16.54 -3.66
C ARG A 24 -18.76 17.11 -3.77
N LYS A 25 -18.91 18.40 -3.47
CA LYS A 25 -20.17 19.13 -3.61
C LYS A 25 -20.34 19.61 -5.05
N MET A 26 -21.58 19.82 -5.48
CA MET A 26 -21.85 20.37 -6.83
C MET A 26 -21.27 21.78 -7.01
N GLU A 27 -21.10 22.53 -5.92
CA GLU A 27 -20.50 23.87 -5.89
C GLU A 27 -19.03 23.89 -6.37
N ASP A 28 -18.33 22.76 -6.29
CA ASP A 28 -16.92 22.62 -6.68
C ASP A 28 -16.73 22.28 -8.16
N VAL A 29 -17.84 22.14 -8.92
CA VAL A 29 -17.83 21.67 -10.30
C VAL A 29 -17.61 22.82 -11.27
N LYS A 30 -16.47 22.82 -11.97
CA LYS A 30 -16.09 23.88 -12.91
C LYS A 30 -16.00 23.42 -14.36
N THR A 31 -15.91 22.12 -14.60
CA THR A 31 -15.63 21.54 -15.92
C THR A 31 -16.75 20.59 -16.36
N TYR A 32 -16.85 20.38 -17.67
CA TYR A 32 -17.77 19.38 -18.25
C TYR A 32 -17.51 17.97 -17.71
N SER A 33 -16.24 17.59 -17.54
CA SER A 33 -15.85 16.28 -16.98
C SER A 33 -16.34 16.12 -15.53
N ASP A 34 -16.23 17.17 -14.73
CA ASP A 34 -16.75 17.17 -13.35
C ASP A 34 -18.28 17.05 -13.32
N HIS A 35 -19.01 17.71 -14.25
CA HIS A 35 -20.46 17.52 -14.38
C HIS A 35 -20.82 16.06 -14.68
N CYS A 36 -20.12 15.42 -15.63
CA CYS A 36 -20.32 14.01 -15.94
C CYS A 36 -20.07 13.11 -14.72
N ALA A 37 -19.03 13.40 -13.93
CA ALA A 37 -18.73 12.65 -12.71
C ALA A 37 -19.84 12.77 -11.66
N VAL A 38 -20.39 13.97 -11.45
CA VAL A 38 -21.50 14.16 -10.49
C VAL A 38 -22.79 13.52 -10.99
N ILE A 39 -23.10 13.62 -12.28
CA ILE A 39 -24.25 12.94 -12.88
C ILE A 39 -24.10 11.42 -12.71
N GLY A 40 -22.90 10.87 -12.92
CA GLY A 40 -22.61 9.45 -12.67
C GLY A 40 -22.88 9.04 -11.22
N LYS A 41 -22.50 9.88 -10.24
CA LYS A 41 -22.82 9.65 -8.82
C LYS A 41 -24.32 9.68 -8.54
N LEU A 42 -25.04 10.64 -9.11
CA LEU A 42 -26.50 10.72 -8.96
C LEU A 42 -27.18 9.49 -9.54
N LEU A 43 -26.74 9.01 -10.71
CA LEU A 43 -27.21 7.76 -11.31
C LEU A 43 -26.93 6.55 -10.40
N TRP A 44 -25.84 6.57 -9.64
CA TRP A 44 -25.54 5.50 -8.68
C TRP A 44 -26.55 5.43 -7.54
N HIS A 45 -27.09 6.56 -7.08
CA HIS A 45 -28.15 6.59 -6.06
C HIS A 45 -29.48 5.99 -6.55
N HIS A 46 -29.68 5.86 -7.87
CA HIS A 46 -30.83 5.17 -8.43
C HIS A 46 -30.68 3.64 -8.47
N VAL A 47 -29.53 3.09 -8.06
CA VAL A 47 -29.33 1.64 -7.93
C VAL A 47 -30.07 1.13 -6.70
N THR A 48 -31.07 0.28 -6.91
CA THR A 48 -31.94 -0.27 -5.85
C THR A 48 -31.54 -1.67 -5.40
N TYR A 49 -30.80 -2.40 -6.24
CA TYR A 49 -30.40 -3.79 -5.98
C TYR A 49 -28.90 -3.95 -6.17
N VAL A 50 -28.27 -4.60 -5.20
CA VAL A 50 -26.85 -4.99 -5.24
C VAL A 50 -26.77 -6.50 -5.07
N VAL A 51 -26.07 -7.17 -5.99
CA VAL A 51 -25.78 -8.60 -5.91
C VAL A 51 -24.28 -8.76 -5.71
N ILE A 52 -23.87 -9.43 -4.64
CA ILE A 52 -22.47 -9.73 -4.35
C ILE A 52 -22.22 -11.21 -4.64
N LEU A 53 -21.29 -11.49 -5.55
CA LEU A 53 -20.85 -12.86 -5.85
C LEU A 53 -19.76 -13.26 -4.85
N CYS A 54 -20.03 -14.27 -4.01
CA CYS A 54 -19.08 -14.73 -3.00
C CYS A 54 -18.17 -15.88 -3.47
N LYS A 55 -18.53 -16.57 -4.56
CA LYS A 55 -17.76 -17.71 -5.06
C LYS A 55 -16.84 -17.29 -6.20
N ASN A 56 -15.53 -17.38 -5.98
CA ASN A 56 -14.54 -17.18 -7.02
C ASN A 56 -14.47 -18.42 -7.93
N MET A 57 -14.70 -18.23 -9.23
CA MET A 57 -14.68 -19.29 -10.23
C MET A 57 -13.36 -19.41 -10.99
N ARG A 58 -12.39 -18.50 -10.74
CA ARG A 58 -11.10 -18.46 -11.44
C ARG A 58 -10.10 -19.45 -10.84
N ASN A 59 -10.24 -19.77 -9.55
CA ASN A 59 -9.42 -20.73 -8.81
C ASN A 59 -10.34 -21.72 -8.07
N THR A 60 -10.91 -22.72 -8.73
CA THR A 60 -12.00 -23.55 -8.16
C THR A 60 -11.61 -24.51 -7.02
N GLY A 61 -10.37 -24.48 -6.55
CA GLY A 61 -9.95 -25.07 -5.28
C GLY A 61 -10.13 -26.59 -5.24
N GLU A 62 -9.18 -27.31 -5.82
CA GLU A 62 -9.04 -28.76 -5.59
C GLU A 62 -7.87 -29.09 -4.65
N SER A 63 -6.95 -28.15 -4.41
CA SER A 63 -5.78 -28.37 -3.54
C SER A 63 -5.78 -27.49 -2.28
N ASP A 64 -5.13 -27.97 -1.22
CA ASP A 64 -4.92 -27.21 0.03
C ASP A 64 -4.16 -25.88 -0.23
N MET A 65 -3.28 -25.87 -1.24
CA MET A 65 -2.55 -24.68 -1.67
C MET A 65 -3.48 -23.62 -2.26
N ASP A 66 -4.51 -24.02 -3.01
CA ASP A 66 -5.49 -23.08 -3.56
C ASP A 66 -6.32 -22.46 -2.44
N VAL A 67 -6.73 -23.25 -1.45
CA VAL A 67 -7.47 -22.74 -0.28
C VAL A 67 -6.64 -21.71 0.48
N ALA A 68 -5.37 -22.00 0.73
CA ALA A 68 -4.45 -21.06 1.35
C ALA A 68 -4.27 -19.78 0.51
N PHE A 69 -4.19 -19.92 -0.82
CA PHE A 69 -4.08 -18.78 -1.72
C PHE A 69 -5.34 -17.90 -1.72
N HIS A 70 -6.54 -18.49 -1.68
CA HIS A 70 -7.80 -17.74 -1.53
C HIS A 70 -7.85 -16.97 -0.23
N GLN A 71 -7.49 -17.61 0.88
CA GLN A 71 -7.44 -16.96 2.18
C GLN A 71 -6.48 -15.76 2.16
N ALA A 72 -5.32 -15.91 1.52
CA ALA A 72 -4.36 -14.82 1.37
C ALA A 72 -4.92 -13.67 0.53
N LEU A 73 -5.60 -13.95 -0.59
CA LEU A 73 -6.23 -12.92 -1.42
C LEU A 73 -7.34 -12.18 -0.68
N GLU A 74 -8.13 -12.89 0.12
CA GLU A 74 -9.19 -12.29 0.92
C GLU A 74 -8.60 -11.40 2.02
N ASN A 75 -7.54 -11.85 2.69
CA ASN A 75 -6.79 -11.06 3.66
C ASN A 75 -6.18 -9.81 3.01
N MET A 76 -5.64 -9.90 1.80
CA MET A 76 -5.14 -8.74 1.04
C MET A 76 -6.26 -7.75 0.73
N ARG A 77 -7.44 -8.23 0.34
CA ARG A 77 -8.61 -7.40 0.03
C ARG A 77 -9.05 -6.57 1.24
N TYR A 78 -9.03 -7.16 2.43
CA TYR A 78 -9.44 -6.52 3.68
C TYR A 78 -8.28 -5.90 4.47
N LYS A 79 -7.08 -5.83 3.90
CA LYS A 79 -5.84 -5.35 4.57
C LYS A 79 -5.54 -6.09 5.89
N ALA A 80 -5.93 -7.36 5.99
CA ALA A 80 -5.76 -8.22 7.16
C ALA A 80 -4.60 -9.21 6.98
N CYS A 81 -3.57 -8.85 6.21
CA CYS A 81 -2.46 -9.73 5.90
C CYS A 81 -1.68 -10.14 7.16
N THR A 82 -1.40 -11.43 7.27
CA THR A 82 -0.48 -12.00 8.27
C THR A 82 0.99 -11.84 7.82
N VAL A 83 1.95 -12.01 8.75
CA VAL A 83 3.40 -11.93 8.46
C VAL A 83 3.82 -12.88 7.33
N GLY A 84 3.21 -14.08 7.26
CA GLY A 84 3.46 -15.03 6.17
C GLY A 84 2.99 -14.53 4.80
N GLU A 85 1.88 -13.78 4.77
CA GLU A 85 1.31 -13.23 3.54
C GLU A 85 2.08 -12.01 3.03
N ASN A 86 2.70 -11.23 3.93
CA ASN A 86 3.58 -10.14 3.54
C ASN A 86 4.78 -10.64 2.73
N LYS A 87 5.34 -11.82 3.05
CA LYS A 87 6.41 -12.44 2.26
C LYS A 87 5.99 -12.68 0.80
N TYR A 88 4.77 -13.19 0.60
CA TYR A 88 4.25 -13.42 -0.75
C TYR A 88 4.02 -12.10 -1.49
N LYS A 89 3.55 -11.05 -0.80
CA LYS A 89 3.41 -9.72 -1.38
C LYS A 89 4.75 -9.15 -1.82
N ASP A 90 5.78 -9.26 -0.98
CA ASP A 90 7.11 -8.75 -1.27
C ASP A 90 7.75 -9.45 -2.47
N GLU A 91 7.57 -10.77 -2.57
CA GLU A 91 8.08 -11.54 -3.70
C GLU A 91 7.31 -11.22 -4.99
N ILE A 92 5.99 -11.06 -4.94
CA ILE A 92 5.19 -10.61 -6.09
C ILE A 92 5.63 -9.21 -6.53
N ASN A 93 5.84 -8.29 -5.59
CA ASN A 93 6.31 -6.94 -5.88
C ASN A 93 7.70 -6.98 -6.53
N ARG A 94 8.62 -7.80 -6.02
CA ARG A 94 9.96 -7.99 -6.58
C ARG A 94 9.91 -8.51 -8.02
N LEU A 95 9.14 -9.57 -8.28
CA LEU A 95 8.96 -10.13 -9.62
C LEU A 95 8.28 -9.12 -10.56
N GLY A 96 7.32 -8.35 -10.05
CA GLY A 96 6.65 -7.28 -10.79
C GLY A 96 7.63 -6.19 -11.24
N CYS A 97 8.52 -5.74 -10.35
CA CYS A 97 9.56 -4.75 -10.68
C CYS A 97 10.50 -5.25 -11.78
N ILE A 98 10.98 -6.49 -11.67
CA ILE A 98 11.87 -7.12 -12.66
C ILE A 98 11.17 -7.22 -14.02
N ARG A 99 9.92 -7.69 -14.01
CA ARG A 99 9.16 -7.87 -15.24
C ARG A 99 8.85 -6.55 -15.93
N PHE A 100 8.44 -5.53 -15.18
CA PHE A 100 8.17 -4.21 -15.73
C PHE A 100 9.42 -3.57 -16.34
N ALA A 101 10.57 -3.67 -15.66
CA ALA A 101 11.86 -3.20 -16.19
C ALA A 101 12.22 -3.90 -17.51
N SER A 102 12.03 -5.22 -17.58
CA SER A 102 12.25 -6.00 -18.80
C SER A 102 11.30 -5.59 -19.94
N ASP A 103 10.00 -5.42 -19.63
CA ASP A 103 8.98 -5.11 -20.62
C ASP A 103 9.15 -3.69 -21.18
N THR A 104 9.63 -2.74 -20.36
CA THR A 104 9.89 -1.35 -20.76
C THR A 104 11.32 -1.10 -21.26
N GLN A 105 12.19 -2.12 -21.22
CA GLN A 105 13.62 -2.03 -21.52
C GLN A 105 14.33 -0.95 -20.70
N GLN A 106 13.99 -0.85 -19.41
CA GLN A 106 14.59 0.09 -18.48
C GLN A 106 15.46 -0.63 -17.45
N GLU A 107 16.39 0.11 -16.87
CA GLU A 107 17.20 -0.38 -15.76
C GLU A 107 16.46 -0.22 -14.43
N LEU A 108 16.50 -1.26 -13.60
CA LEU A 108 15.94 -1.23 -12.26
C LEU A 108 16.94 -0.58 -11.31
N THR A 109 16.57 0.57 -10.72
CA THR A 109 17.42 1.28 -9.76
C THR A 109 17.01 0.92 -8.33
N VAL A 110 17.99 0.56 -7.50
CA VAL A 110 17.76 0.28 -6.07
C VAL A 110 18.05 1.55 -5.27
N PHE A 111 17.05 1.98 -4.50
CA PHE A 111 17.12 3.10 -3.57
C PHE A 111 17.23 2.58 -2.15
N PHE A 112 18.07 3.23 -1.35
CA PHE A 112 18.35 2.85 0.02
C PHE A 112 17.89 3.95 0.98
N SER A 113 17.36 3.58 2.15
CA SER A 113 16.94 4.52 3.20
C SER A 113 18.15 5.09 3.92
N ASP A 114 18.08 6.39 4.22
CA ASP A 114 19.07 7.08 5.05
C ASP A 114 18.39 7.50 6.37
N ASP A 115 18.45 6.60 7.36
CA ASP A 115 17.67 6.70 8.59
C ASP A 115 18.39 7.47 9.71
N THR A 116 17.69 8.43 10.33
CA THR A 116 18.17 9.22 11.47
C THR A 116 17.41 8.80 12.74
N ILE A 117 18.11 8.30 13.76
CA ILE A 117 17.47 7.92 15.04
C ILE A 117 17.14 9.19 15.81
N SER A 118 15.85 9.52 15.94
CA SER A 118 15.39 10.51 16.92
C SER A 118 14.98 9.79 18.19
N PRO A 119 15.60 10.07 19.37
CA PRO A 119 15.16 9.46 20.62
C PRO A 119 13.72 9.93 20.90
N LYS A 120 12.76 8.99 20.89
CA LYS A 120 11.37 9.27 21.28
C LYS A 120 11.37 9.74 22.74
N ALA A 121 10.87 10.95 22.97
CA ALA A 121 10.65 11.49 24.31
C ALA A 121 9.53 10.71 25.01
N GLU A 122 9.88 9.69 25.79
CA GLU A 122 8.96 9.12 26.76
C GLU A 122 8.65 10.16 27.84
N LYS A 123 7.43 10.68 27.85
CA LYS A 123 6.93 11.50 28.97
C LYS A 123 6.70 10.60 30.18
N LYS A 124 7.66 10.49 31.09
CA LYS A 124 7.40 10.10 32.48
C LYS A 124 8.15 11.00 33.49
N LYS A 125 7.34 11.37 34.50
CA LYS A 125 7.47 12.35 35.58
C LYS A 125 8.78 12.34 36.39
N ASP A 126 9.19 13.56 36.73
CA ASP A 126 9.83 14.01 37.99
C ASP A 126 10.86 13.12 38.68
N SER A 127 12.15 13.49 38.56
CA SER A 127 12.98 13.84 39.72
C SER A 127 14.36 14.35 39.28
N LYS A 128 14.86 15.35 40.01
CA LYS A 128 16.15 16.01 39.81
C LYS A 128 17.31 15.02 39.92
N SER A 129 18.13 14.90 38.89
CA SER A 129 19.54 14.53 39.01
C SER A 129 20.37 15.12 37.88
N LYS A 130 21.56 15.58 38.24
CA LYS A 130 22.53 16.31 37.41
C LYS A 130 23.32 15.36 36.51
N ASN A 131 23.72 15.87 35.34
CA ASN A 131 24.77 15.37 34.46
C ASN A 131 24.61 13.94 33.93
N SER A 132 23.91 13.82 32.79
CA SER A 132 24.26 12.83 31.77
C SER A 132 24.42 13.58 30.45
N LYS A 133 25.63 13.51 29.86
CA LYS A 133 25.85 13.95 28.49
C LYS A 133 25.05 12.99 27.60
N THR A 134 23.86 13.39 27.20
CA THR A 134 23.06 12.67 26.22
C THR A 134 23.88 12.60 24.93
N SER A 135 24.50 11.46 24.66
CA SER A 135 25.21 11.24 23.41
C SER A 135 24.19 11.31 22.27
N THR A 136 24.24 12.42 21.56
CA THR A 136 23.54 12.71 20.31
C THR A 136 24.06 11.77 19.21
N ILE A 137 23.81 10.46 19.32
CA ILE A 137 24.05 9.55 18.21
C ILE A 137 22.75 9.55 17.41
N ASN A 138 22.62 10.54 16.54
CA ASN A 138 21.49 10.70 15.62
C ASN A 138 21.67 9.87 14.33
N THR A 139 22.76 9.14 14.19
CA THR A 139 23.15 8.48 12.94
C THR A 139 23.29 6.99 13.17
N ILE A 140 22.55 6.16 12.42
CA ILE A 140 22.77 4.72 12.39
C ILE A 140 24.20 4.45 11.91
N SER A 141 24.90 3.51 12.56
CA SER A 141 26.24 3.09 12.09
C SER A 141 26.12 2.40 10.73
N LYS A 142 27.03 2.69 9.80
CA LYS A 142 27.02 2.13 8.44
C LYS A 142 26.89 0.60 8.42
N ASP A 143 27.59 -0.09 9.31
CA ASP A 143 27.53 -1.56 9.42
C ASP A 143 26.11 -2.05 9.77
N LEU A 144 25.38 -1.30 10.61
CA LEU A 144 23.99 -1.62 10.94
C LEU A 144 23.04 -1.26 9.79
N GLN A 145 23.34 -0.20 9.04
CA GLN A 145 22.58 0.24 7.88
C GLN A 145 22.67 -0.78 6.73
N GLU A 146 23.87 -1.31 6.46
CA GLU A 146 24.09 -2.37 5.48
C GLU A 146 23.34 -3.65 5.85
N VAL A 147 23.40 -4.05 7.12
CA VAL A 147 22.62 -5.20 7.61
C VAL A 147 21.11 -4.96 7.45
N LEU A 148 20.62 -3.74 7.72
CA LEU A 148 19.22 -3.39 7.53
C LEU A 148 18.82 -3.45 6.04
N TRP A 149 19.67 -2.95 5.13
CA TRP A 149 19.41 -3.01 3.68
C TRP A 149 19.34 -4.44 3.14
N ASP A 150 20.10 -5.37 3.71
CA ASP A 150 20.10 -6.77 3.31
C ASP A 150 18.95 -7.59 3.93
N LEU A 151 18.23 -7.05 4.92
CA LEU A 151 17.07 -7.73 5.50
C LEU A 151 15.88 -7.73 4.53
N PRO A 152 15.15 -8.86 4.43
CA PRO A 152 13.99 -8.92 3.57
C PRO A 152 12.91 -7.93 4.04
N PRO A 153 12.14 -7.30 3.12
CA PRO A 153 11.10 -6.34 3.46
C PRO A 153 10.11 -6.84 4.53
N CYS A 154 9.76 -8.13 4.48
CA CYS A 154 8.90 -8.81 5.46
C CYS A 154 9.40 -8.80 6.92
N ALA A 155 10.67 -8.49 7.17
CA ALA A 155 11.22 -8.39 8.53
C ALA A 155 10.85 -7.05 9.21
N HIS A 156 10.25 -6.12 8.47
CA HIS A 156 9.93 -4.77 8.91
C HIS A 156 8.42 -4.63 9.12
N ASP A 157 7.89 -5.20 10.21
CA ASP A 157 6.43 -5.32 10.45
C ASP A 157 5.68 -3.97 10.58
N LEU A 158 6.37 -2.85 10.80
CA LEU A 158 5.76 -1.53 11.04
C LEU A 158 6.48 -0.37 10.34
N HIS A 159 7.53 -0.65 9.56
CA HIS A 159 8.34 0.38 8.92
C HIS A 159 8.51 0.08 7.43
N ALA A 160 8.66 1.13 6.64
CA ALA A 160 9.00 1.00 5.23
C ALA A 160 10.30 0.20 5.09
N PRO A 161 10.40 -0.67 4.08
CA PRO A 161 11.63 -1.42 3.85
C PRO A 161 12.78 -0.44 3.55
N PRO A 162 13.99 -0.74 4.04
CA PRO A 162 15.12 0.17 3.92
C PRO A 162 15.76 0.12 2.52
N ALA A 163 15.33 -0.80 1.65
CA ALA A 163 15.70 -0.83 0.24
C ALA A 163 14.46 -0.97 -0.65
N LEU A 164 14.41 -0.22 -1.76
CA LEU A 164 13.30 -0.21 -2.71
C LEU A 164 13.81 -0.19 -4.14
N SER A 165 13.35 -1.14 -4.96
CA SER A 165 13.72 -1.21 -6.38
C SER A 165 12.65 -0.53 -7.24
N LEU A 166 13.01 0.50 -8.02
CA LEU A 166 12.09 1.25 -8.87
C LEU A 166 12.65 1.51 -10.28
N CYS A 167 11.77 1.72 -11.25
CA CYS A 167 12.08 2.19 -12.61
C CYS A 167 11.05 3.23 -13.07
N HIS A 168 11.34 3.95 -14.16
CA HIS A 168 10.54 5.09 -14.57
C HIS A 168 9.14 4.67 -15.07
N GLY A 169 8.11 5.31 -14.53
CA GLY A 169 6.71 5.02 -14.87
C GLY A 169 6.10 3.84 -14.11
N MET A 170 6.81 3.25 -13.15
CA MET A 170 6.27 2.16 -12.34
C MET A 170 5.21 2.69 -11.34
N PRO A 171 4.00 2.08 -11.27
CA PRO A 171 2.97 2.50 -10.34
C PRO A 171 3.34 2.10 -8.90
N VAL A 172 3.59 3.10 -8.05
CA VAL A 172 3.88 2.90 -6.61
C VAL A 172 2.64 3.24 -5.80
N THR A 173 2.14 2.29 -5.01
CA THR A 173 1.05 2.52 -4.04
C THR A 173 1.65 2.72 -2.65
N SER A 174 1.63 3.94 -2.15
CA SER A 174 1.97 4.20 -0.74
C SER A 174 0.83 3.69 0.14
N ALA A 175 1.11 2.73 1.02
CA ALA A 175 0.21 2.40 2.12
C ALA A 175 0.26 3.57 3.12
N GLU A 176 -0.83 4.34 3.24
CA GLU A 176 -0.91 5.33 4.32
C GLU A 176 -0.91 4.63 5.68
N PRO A 177 -0.11 5.10 6.65
CA PRO A 177 -0.21 4.63 8.02
C PRO A 177 -1.56 5.09 8.60
N GLY A 178 -2.35 4.13 9.06
CA GLY A 178 -3.60 4.37 9.79
C GLY A 178 -3.39 4.85 11.22
#